data_AF-A0A7S1JZ68-F1
#
_entry.id   AF-A0A7S1JZ68-F1
#
_cell.length_a   1.000
_cell.length_b   1.000
_cell.length_c   1.000
_cell.angle_alpha   90.00
_cell.angle_beta   90.00
_cell.angle_gamma   90.00
#
_symmetry.space_group_name_H-M   'P 1'
#
loop_
_entity.id
_entity.type
_entity.pdbx_description
1 polymer ?
#
loop_
_entity_poly.entity_id
_entity_poly.type
_entity_poly.pdbx_seq_one_letter_code
_entity_poly.pdbx_strand_id
1 'polypeptide(L)'
;VLGQERLDALLRRVGRDVWTLNHTFQPHKRALHVFGEAARVAEFLQLAEGPQRDTDATIVRLGELMNASDESMRDLYECGCPELTALTSICRKVAIGSRVTGAGWGGCTVSMVWSGDAQRFIETVKEGYYEPLMRERATASVGDDLGRYVF
;
A
#
# COMPACT_ATOMS: atom_id res chain seq x y z
N VAL A 1 3.64 34.21 12.51
CA VAL A 1 3.40 33.02 13.38
C VAL A 1 1.90 32.92 13.60
N LEU A 2 1.27 31.79 13.26
CA LEU A 2 -0.16 31.58 13.57
C LEU A 2 -0.34 31.62 15.09
N GLY A 3 -1.28 32.42 15.59
CA GLY A 3 -1.59 32.47 17.02
C GLY A 3 -2.13 31.13 17.53
N GLN A 4 -1.84 30.80 18.78
CA GLN A 4 -2.14 29.49 19.38
C GLN A 4 -3.61 29.09 19.23
N GLU A 5 -4.56 30.01 19.46
CA GLU A 5 -5.99 29.75 19.27
C GLU A 5 -6.36 29.40 17.83
N ARG A 6 -5.72 30.04 16.85
CA ARG A 6 -6.00 29.80 15.42
C ARG A 6 -5.41 28.47 14.98
N LEU A 7 -4.28 28.07 15.56
CA LEU A 7 -3.69 26.74 15.37
C LEU A 7 -4.58 25.66 16.01
N ASP A 8 -5.06 25.88 17.23
CA ASP A 8 -5.97 24.96 17.93
C ASP A 8 -7.34 24.80 17.23
N ALA A 9 -7.83 25.85 16.57
CA ALA A 9 -9.05 25.79 15.76
C ALA A 9 -8.84 25.00 14.44
N LEU A 10 -7.64 25.07 13.86
CA LEU A 10 -7.27 24.33 12.65
C LEU A 10 -7.01 22.84 12.94
N LEU A 11 -6.38 22.54 14.08
CA LEU A 11 -6.06 21.18 14.50
C LEU A 11 -7.24 20.55 15.26
N ARG A 12 -8.17 19.91 14.54
CA ARG A 12 -9.19 19.01 15.15
C ARG A 12 -8.52 17.85 15.91
N ARG A 13 -9.29 17.05 16.66
CA ARG A 13 -8.81 15.99 17.59
C ARG A 13 -7.61 15.17 17.09
N VAL A 14 -7.62 14.70 15.83
CA VAL A 14 -6.52 13.91 15.23
C VAL A 14 -5.33 14.76 14.80
N GLY A 15 -5.57 16.02 14.39
CA GLY A 15 -4.51 16.93 13.96
C GLY A 15 -3.57 17.34 15.10
N ARG A 16 -4.05 17.37 16.35
CA ARG A 16 -3.21 17.68 17.52
C ARG A 16 -2.19 16.58 17.80
N ASP A 17 -2.60 15.31 17.81
CA ASP A 17 -1.68 14.18 18.04
C ASP A 17 -0.63 14.08 16.93
N VAL A 18 -1.05 14.29 15.68
CA VAL A 18 -0.11 14.36 14.55
C VAL A 18 0.85 15.53 14.72
N TRP A 19 0.37 16.70 15.14
CA TRP A 19 1.21 17.90 15.33
C TRP A 19 2.23 17.72 16.47
N THR A 20 1.81 17.15 17.61
CA THR A 20 2.69 16.93 18.76
C THR A 20 3.73 15.85 18.49
N LEU A 21 3.41 14.83 17.70
CA LEU A 21 4.36 13.80 17.26
C LEU A 21 5.27 14.26 16.11
N ASN A 22 4.85 15.27 15.34
CA ASN A 22 5.59 15.75 14.18
C ASN A 22 6.59 16.84 14.56
N HIS A 23 7.72 16.42 15.15
CA HIS A 23 8.81 17.32 15.52
C HIS A 23 9.62 17.84 14.33
N THR A 24 9.43 17.32 13.12
CA THR A 24 10.21 17.70 11.93
C THR A 24 9.38 17.62 10.67
N PHE A 25 9.16 18.77 10.03
CA PHE A 25 8.52 18.82 8.72
C PHE A 25 9.52 18.39 7.63
N GLN A 26 9.16 17.41 6.80
CA GLN A 26 10.02 16.88 5.72
C GLN A 26 9.52 17.29 4.31
N PRO A 27 9.38 18.60 4.00
CA PRO A 27 8.69 19.05 2.78
C PRO A 27 9.38 18.56 1.50
N HIS A 28 10.71 18.43 1.50
CA HIS A 28 11.46 17.92 0.36
C HIS A 28 11.09 16.47 0.00
N LYS A 29 11.09 15.55 0.98
CA LYS A 29 10.68 14.16 0.76
C LYS A 29 9.23 14.05 0.31
N ARG A 30 8.32 14.83 0.93
CA ARG A 30 6.90 14.83 0.54
C ARG A 30 6.70 15.37 -0.88
N ALA A 31 7.43 16.40 -1.28
CA ALA A 31 7.41 16.90 -2.66
C ALA A 31 7.92 15.85 -3.65
N LEU A 32 9.06 15.20 -3.35
CA LEU A 32 9.60 14.12 -4.19
C LEU A 32 8.59 12.96 -4.36
N HIS A 33 7.92 12.56 -3.28
CA HIS A 33 6.86 11.57 -3.36
C HIS A 33 5.71 12.03 -4.26
N VAL A 34 5.16 13.23 -4.03
CA VAL A 34 3.99 13.73 -4.74
C VAL A 34 4.26 13.87 -6.24
N PHE A 35 5.36 14.52 -6.63
CA PHE A 35 5.71 14.67 -8.05
C PHE A 35 6.09 13.33 -8.69
N GLY A 36 6.81 12.47 -7.95
CA GLY A 36 7.15 11.14 -8.42
C GLY A 36 5.93 10.23 -8.62
N GLU A 37 4.94 10.29 -7.73
CA GLU A 37 3.71 9.52 -7.85
C GLU A 37 2.85 10.03 -9.00
N ALA A 38 2.74 11.36 -9.18
CA ALA A 38 2.05 11.93 -10.33
C ALA A 38 2.69 11.51 -11.67
N ALA A 39 4.03 11.48 -11.74
CA ALA A 39 4.75 10.98 -12.90
C ALA A 39 4.50 9.48 -13.14
N ARG A 40 4.52 8.66 -12.09
CA ARG A 40 4.19 7.22 -12.18
C ARG A 40 2.77 6.99 -12.69
N VAL A 41 1.79 7.79 -12.25
CA VAL A 41 0.41 7.71 -12.73
C VAL A 41 0.35 8.03 -14.22
N ALA A 42 1.02 9.09 -14.67
CA ALA A 42 1.06 9.44 -16.09
C ALA A 42 1.71 8.34 -16.94
N GLU A 43 2.82 7.76 -16.48
CA GLU A 43 3.49 6.64 -17.16
C GLU A 43 2.60 5.39 -17.19
N PHE A 44 1.96 5.05 -16.06
CA PHE A 44 1.04 3.92 -15.97
C PHE A 44 -0.11 4.07 -16.97
N LEU A 45 -0.72 5.26 -17.04
CA LEU A 45 -1.80 5.56 -17.97
C LEU A 45 -1.34 5.42 -19.42
N GLN A 46 -0.19 6.01 -19.76
CA GLN A 46 0.38 5.93 -21.12
C GLN A 46 0.59 4.47 -21.56
N LEU A 47 1.09 3.63 -20.67
CA LEU A 47 1.33 2.21 -20.95
C LEU A 47 0.01 1.44 -21.08
N ALA A 48 -0.94 1.66 -20.17
CA ALA A 48 -2.22 0.98 -20.14
C ALA A 48 -3.14 1.36 -21.31
N GLU A 49 -3.03 2.58 -21.85
CA GLU A 49 -3.81 3.06 -23.00
C GLU A 49 -3.04 2.97 -24.32
N GLY A 50 -1.77 2.59 -24.28
CA GLY A 50 -0.89 2.53 -25.44
C GLY A 50 -1.17 1.35 -26.39
N PRO A 51 -0.57 1.37 -27.60
CA PRO A 51 -0.77 0.33 -28.61
C PRO A 51 -0.23 -1.05 -28.20
N GLN A 52 0.67 -1.11 -27.21
CA GLN A 52 1.29 -2.33 -26.70
C GLN A 52 0.75 -2.74 -25.32
N ARG A 53 -0.41 -2.22 -24.92
CA ARG A 53 -0.98 -2.41 -23.57
C ARG A 53 -1.16 -3.87 -23.17
N ASP A 54 -1.45 -4.74 -24.13
CA ASP A 54 -1.78 -6.16 -23.91
C ASP A 54 -0.54 -7.08 -24.00
N THR A 55 0.68 -6.51 -24.08
CA THR A 55 1.91 -7.32 -24.10
C THR A 55 2.41 -7.63 -22.69
N ASP A 56 2.99 -8.81 -22.51
CA ASP A 56 3.58 -9.22 -21.23
C ASP A 56 4.60 -8.21 -20.71
N ALA A 57 5.40 -7.62 -21.60
CA ALA A 57 6.38 -6.59 -21.26
C ALA A 57 5.71 -5.35 -20.66
N THR A 58 4.60 -4.89 -21.24
CA THR A 58 3.84 -3.75 -20.69
C THR A 58 3.23 -4.09 -19.34
N ILE A 59 2.63 -5.28 -19.19
CA ILE A 59 2.04 -5.69 -17.90
C ILE A 59 3.11 -5.78 -16.80
N VAL A 60 4.29 -6.34 -17.10
CA VAL A 60 5.42 -6.36 -16.16
C VAL A 60 5.81 -4.93 -15.78
N ARG A 61 5.90 -4.02 -16.74
CA ARG A 61 6.23 -2.61 -16.47
C ARG A 61 5.19 -1.92 -15.59
N LEU A 62 3.90 -2.19 -15.77
CA LEU A 62 2.84 -1.68 -14.89
C LEU A 62 3.03 -2.18 -13.44
N GLY A 63 3.40 -3.45 -13.27
CA GLY A 63 3.74 -4.02 -11.96
C GLY A 63 4.96 -3.36 -11.31
N GLU A 64 6.01 -3.07 -12.08
CA GLU A 64 7.17 -2.32 -11.59
C GLU A 64 6.80 -0.92 -11.09
N LEU A 65 5.89 -0.22 -11.80
CA LEU A 65 5.39 1.08 -11.36
C LEU A 65 4.61 0.99 -10.05
N MET A 66 3.85 -0.09 -9.83
CA MET A 66 3.18 -0.33 -8.55
C MET A 66 4.20 -0.53 -7.42
N ASN A 67 5.26 -1.31 -7.66
CA ASN A 67 6.30 -1.55 -6.65
C ASN A 67 7.08 -0.28 -6.32
N ALA A 68 7.44 0.52 -7.33
CA ALA A 68 8.10 1.81 -7.14
C ALA A 68 7.20 2.82 -6.37
N SER A 69 5.88 2.75 -6.56
CA SER A 69 4.92 3.52 -5.77
C SER A 69 4.94 3.08 -4.31
N ASP A 70 4.94 1.78 -4.03
CA ASP A 70 5.02 1.24 -2.66
C ASP A 70 6.29 1.67 -1.92
N GLU A 71 7.44 1.58 -2.60
CA GLU A 71 8.73 2.06 -2.07
C GLU A 71 8.69 3.56 -1.77
N SER A 72 8.12 4.35 -2.69
CA SER A 72 7.95 5.78 -2.48
C SER A 72 7.04 6.11 -1.30
N MET A 73 5.94 5.36 -1.12
CA MET A 73 5.03 5.51 0.02
C MET A 73 5.73 5.15 1.34
N ARG A 74 6.56 4.10 1.35
CA ARG A 74 7.30 3.66 2.53
C ARG A 74 8.44 4.63 2.89
N ASP A 75 9.26 5.02 1.93
CA ASP A 75 10.55 5.67 2.19
C ASP A 75 10.48 7.20 2.08
N LEU A 76 9.65 7.73 1.16
CA LEU A 76 9.50 9.17 0.94
C LEU A 76 8.26 9.74 1.62
N TYR A 77 7.13 9.04 1.58
CA TYR A 77 5.91 9.50 2.24
C TYR A 77 5.78 9.01 3.68
N GLU A 78 6.48 7.94 4.04
CA GLU A 78 6.51 7.33 5.37
C GLU A 78 5.10 6.96 5.87
N CYS A 79 4.23 6.51 4.94
CA CYS A 79 2.87 6.06 5.24
C CYS A 79 2.70 4.54 5.26
N GLY A 80 3.80 3.78 5.30
CA GLY A 80 3.76 2.34 5.51
C GLY A 80 3.51 1.95 6.98
N CYS A 81 3.37 0.65 7.21
CA CYS A 81 3.53 0.04 8.53
C CYS A 81 4.15 -1.37 8.38
N PRO A 82 4.64 -1.99 9.46
CA PRO A 82 5.24 -3.33 9.39
C PRO A 82 4.29 -4.37 8.79
N GLU A 83 3.01 -4.32 9.14
CA GLU A 83 1.95 -5.20 8.64
C GLU A 83 1.78 -5.09 7.12
N LEU A 84 1.65 -3.86 6.61
CA LEU A 84 1.54 -3.61 5.17
C LEU A 84 2.81 -4.02 4.41
N THR A 85 3.99 -3.77 5.00
CA THR A 85 5.28 -4.14 4.40
C THR A 85 5.42 -5.66 4.29
N ALA A 86 5.01 -6.39 5.33
CA ALA A 86 4.98 -7.84 5.32
C ALA A 86 3.98 -8.36 4.28
N LEU A 87 2.78 -7.78 4.21
CA LEU A 87 1.75 -8.18 3.26
C LEU A 87 2.18 -7.93 1.80
N THR A 88 2.70 -6.75 1.45
CA THR A 88 3.17 -6.48 0.08
C THR A 88 4.34 -7.38 -0.30
N SER A 89 5.25 -7.69 0.64
CA SER A 89 6.34 -8.65 0.43
C SER A 89 5.83 -10.07 0.12
N ILE A 90 4.83 -10.55 0.85
CA ILE A 90 4.20 -11.86 0.60
C ILE A 90 3.46 -11.86 -0.74
N CYS A 91 2.67 -10.82 -1.02
CA CYS A 91 1.97 -10.66 -2.29
C CYS A 91 2.92 -10.76 -3.49
N ARG A 92 4.09 -10.08 -3.43
CA ARG A 92 5.09 -10.08 -4.51
C ARG A 92 5.78 -11.41 -4.77
N LYS A 93 5.58 -12.44 -3.94
CA LYS A 93 6.04 -13.80 -4.26
C LYS A 93 5.32 -14.37 -5.48
N VAL A 94 4.13 -13.87 -5.79
CA VAL A 94 3.29 -14.32 -6.92
C VAL A 94 2.83 -13.16 -7.79
N ALA A 95 2.51 -12.00 -7.20
CA ALA A 95 2.09 -10.81 -7.92
C ALA A 95 3.22 -10.16 -8.70
N ILE A 96 2.88 -9.60 -9.86
CA ILE A 96 3.75 -8.80 -10.73
C ILE A 96 4.10 -7.47 -10.04
N GLY A 97 3.10 -6.88 -9.36
CA GLY A 97 3.25 -5.69 -8.56
C GLY A 97 2.29 -5.70 -7.38
N SER A 98 2.71 -5.15 -6.24
CA SER A 98 1.87 -5.00 -5.06
C SER A 98 2.20 -3.68 -4.35
N ARG A 99 1.18 -2.98 -3.87
CA ARG A 99 1.34 -1.72 -3.14
C ARG A 99 0.26 -1.49 -2.11
N VAL A 100 0.55 -0.66 -1.12
CA VAL A 100 -0.47 -0.06 -0.25
C VAL A 100 -1.49 0.73 -1.06
N THR A 101 -2.77 0.68 -0.65
CA THR A 101 -3.83 1.49 -1.22
C THR A 101 -4.57 2.26 -0.12
N GLY A 102 -5.04 3.47 -0.46
CA GLY A 102 -5.61 4.41 0.50
C GLY A 102 -4.56 5.23 1.23
N ALA A 103 -4.87 5.65 2.46
CA ALA A 103 -4.02 6.57 3.22
C ALA A 103 -2.70 5.96 3.73
N GLY A 104 -2.66 4.64 3.91
CA GLY A 104 -1.58 3.95 4.60
C GLY A 104 -1.75 3.90 6.12
N TRP A 105 -0.65 3.61 6.83
CA TRP A 105 -0.60 3.33 8.28
C TRP A 105 -1.59 2.22 8.71
N GLY A 106 -1.74 1.21 7.86
CA GLY A 106 -2.74 0.14 7.96
C GLY A 106 -3.68 0.13 6.76
N GLY A 107 -4.73 -0.68 6.85
CA GLY A 107 -5.69 -0.83 5.75
C GLY A 107 -5.31 -1.95 4.79
N CYS A 108 -5.33 -1.66 3.49
CA CYS A 108 -5.28 -2.68 2.44
C CYS A 108 -4.10 -2.50 1.48
N THR A 109 -3.78 -3.58 0.76
CA THR A 109 -2.89 -3.59 -0.38
C THR A 109 -3.66 -3.96 -1.65
N VAL A 110 -3.20 -3.48 -2.80
CA VAL A 110 -3.67 -3.93 -4.12
C VAL A 110 -2.51 -4.61 -4.86
N SER A 111 -2.80 -5.74 -5.50
CA SER A 111 -1.81 -6.57 -6.17
C SER A 111 -2.28 -6.93 -7.58
N MET A 112 -1.36 -6.86 -8.54
CA MET A 112 -1.59 -7.25 -9.93
C MET A 112 -1.02 -8.65 -10.16
N VAL A 113 -1.87 -9.56 -10.61
CA VAL A 113 -1.54 -11.00 -10.73
C VAL A 113 -2.00 -11.48 -12.09
N TRP A 114 -1.25 -12.40 -12.69
CA TRP A 114 -1.72 -13.14 -13.86
C TRP A 114 -2.97 -13.94 -13.52
N SER A 115 -3.96 -13.95 -14.40
CA SER A 115 -5.23 -14.65 -14.16
C SER A 115 -5.02 -16.14 -13.83
N GLY A 116 -4.06 -16.80 -14.48
CA GLY A 116 -3.70 -18.20 -14.21
C GLY A 116 -3.04 -18.44 -12.85
N ASP A 117 -2.48 -17.41 -12.21
CA ASP A 117 -1.80 -17.49 -10.91
C ASP A 117 -2.70 -17.03 -9.75
N ALA A 118 -3.96 -16.65 -10.00
CA ALA A 118 -4.86 -16.11 -8.99
C ALA A 118 -5.03 -17.04 -7.77
N GLN A 119 -5.28 -18.33 -8.01
CA GLN A 119 -5.43 -19.31 -6.92
C GLN A 119 -4.14 -19.47 -6.10
N ARG A 120 -2.98 -19.56 -6.78
CA ARG A 120 -1.68 -19.63 -6.13
C ARG A 120 -1.41 -18.39 -5.29
N PHE A 121 -1.79 -17.21 -5.78
CA PHE A 121 -1.66 -15.94 -5.07
C PHE A 121 -2.47 -15.95 -3.77
N ILE A 122 -3.74 -16.35 -3.85
CA ILE A 122 -4.65 -16.46 -2.71
C ILE A 122 -4.06 -17.37 -1.63
N GLU A 123 -3.64 -18.57 -2.01
CA GLU A 123 -3.05 -19.56 -1.10
C GLU A 123 -1.77 -19.03 -0.45
N THR A 124 -0.89 -18.42 -1.25
CA THR A 124 0.36 -17.83 -0.75
C THR A 124 0.11 -16.74 0.29
N VAL A 125 -0.89 -15.88 0.07
CA VAL A 125 -1.23 -14.79 1.01
C VAL A 125 -1.90 -15.35 2.26
N LYS A 126 -2.81 -16.32 2.11
CA LYS A 126 -3.49 -16.99 3.22
C LYS A 126 -2.48 -17.62 4.18
N GLU A 127 -1.62 -18.48 3.66
CA GLU A 127 -0.61 -19.21 4.44
C GLU A 127 0.48 -18.30 4.98
N GLY A 128 0.94 -17.34 4.16
CA GLY A 128 2.08 -16.49 4.49
C GLY A 128 1.75 -15.37 5.48
N TYR A 129 0.54 -14.82 5.44
CA TYR A 129 0.18 -13.63 6.21
C TYR A 129 -0.95 -13.88 7.22
N TYR A 130 -2.06 -14.46 6.79
CA TYR A 130 -3.26 -14.56 7.64
C TYR A 130 -3.19 -15.72 8.63
N GLU A 131 -2.71 -16.90 8.24
CA GLU A 131 -2.62 -18.04 9.15
C GLU A 131 -1.75 -17.78 10.40
N PRO A 132 -0.53 -17.20 10.29
CA PRO A 132 0.28 -16.88 11.46
C PRO A 132 -0.43 -15.92 12.41
N LEU A 133 -1.04 -14.86 11.87
CA LEU A 133 -1.79 -13.87 12.66
C LEU A 133 -2.97 -14.50 13.42
N MET A 134 -3.64 -15.49 12.84
CA MET A 134 -4.75 -16.19 13.49
C MET A 134 -4.28 -17.11 14.62
N ARG A 135 -3.13 -17.80 14.45
CA ARG A 135 -2.56 -18.64 15.52
C ARG A 135 -2.14 -17.80 16.73
N GLU A 136 -1.60 -16.60 16.49
CA GLU A 136 -1.17 -15.67 17.54
C GLU A 136 -2.35 -14.97 18.24
N ARG A 137 -3.47 -14.74 17.54
CA ARG A 137 -4.65 -13.98 18.03
C ARG A 137 -5.86 -14.86 18.36
N ALA A 138 -5.65 -16.07 18.85
CA ALA A 138 -6.68 -17.08 19.15
C ALA A 138 -7.73 -16.70 20.23
N THR A 139 -8.01 -15.42 20.47
CA THR A 139 -9.08 -14.90 21.34
C THR A 139 -10.21 -14.19 20.59
N ALA A 140 -10.10 -13.96 19.27
CA ALA A 140 -11.25 -13.54 18.47
C ALA A 140 -11.86 -14.78 17.80
N SER A 141 -13.16 -15.02 18.01
CA SER A 141 -13.91 -16.15 17.48
C SER A 141 -13.72 -16.30 15.95
N VAL A 142 -12.83 -17.22 15.56
CA VAL A 142 -12.70 -17.67 14.18
C VAL A 142 -13.81 -18.71 13.98
N GLY A 143 -14.93 -18.30 13.38
CA GLY A 143 -15.80 -19.29 12.75
C GLY A 143 -15.04 -19.99 11.62
N ASP A 144 -15.38 -21.24 11.31
CA ASP A 144 -14.78 -22.12 10.29
C ASP A 144 -14.80 -21.57 8.84
N ASP A 145 -15.04 -20.27 8.64
CA ASP A 145 -15.45 -19.66 7.39
C ASP A 145 -14.31 -18.85 6.72
N LEU A 146 -13.04 -19.18 6.99
CA LEU A 146 -11.90 -18.55 6.30
C LEU A 146 -12.02 -18.65 4.77
N GLY A 147 -12.61 -19.73 4.25
CA GLY A 147 -12.93 -19.90 2.83
C GLY A 147 -13.98 -18.93 2.29
N ARG A 148 -14.62 -18.13 3.14
CA ARG A 148 -15.63 -17.13 2.77
C ARG A 148 -15.08 -15.70 2.74
N TYR A 149 -13.97 -15.46 3.44
CA TYR A 149 -13.35 -14.13 3.57
C TYR A 149 -12.02 -14.01 2.82
N VAL A 150 -11.38 -15.14 2.55
CA VAL A 150 -10.22 -15.24 1.66
C VAL A 150 -10.68 -16.05 0.47
N PHE A 151 -11.19 -15.34 -0.54
CA PHE A 151 -11.62 -15.90 -1.84
C PHE A 151 -10.47 -16.63 -2.49
#